data_AF-A0A452QJ57-F1
#
_entry.id   AF-A0A452QJ57-F1
#
_cell.length_a   1.000
_cell.length_b   1.000
_cell.length_c   1.000
_cell.angle_alpha   90.00
_cell.angle_beta   90.00
_cell.angle_gamma   90.00
#
_symmetry.space_group_name_H-M   'P 1'
#
loop_
_entity.id
_entity.type
_entity.pdbx_description
1 polymer ?
#
loop_
_entity_poly.entity_id
_entity_poly.type
_entity_poly.pdbx_seq_one_letter_code
_entity_poly.pdbx_strand_id
1 'polypeptide(L)' 'MGNREMEELIPLVNRLQDAFSALGQSCLLELPQIAVVGGQSAGKSSVLENFVGR' A
#
# COMPACT_ATOMS: atom_id res chain seq x y z
N MET A 1 -14.34 9.12 3.03
CA MET A 1 -13.43 10.08 2.39
C MET A 1 -12.14 9.34 2.15
N GLY A 2 -11.75 9.14 0.88
CA GLY A 2 -10.55 8.38 0.54
C GLY A 2 -9.26 9.10 0.91
N ASN A 3 -8.16 8.36 1.07
CA ASN A 3 -6.84 8.90 1.32
C ASN A 3 -6.31 9.56 0.03
N ARG A 4 -6.64 10.84 -0.16
CA ARG A 4 -6.31 11.64 -1.37
C ARG A 4 -4.82 11.59 -1.73
N GLU A 5 -3.94 11.55 -0.73
CA GLU A 5 -2.49 11.46 -0.92
C GLU A 5 -2.09 10.08 -1.51
N MET A 6 -2.78 9.01 -1.11
CA MET A 6 -2.58 7.68 -1.64
C MET A 6 -3.13 7.54 -3.07
N GLU A 7 -4.24 8.22 -3.38
CA GLU A 7 -4.80 8.29 -4.74
C GLU A 7 -3.81 8.91 -5.74
N GLU A 8 -2.96 9.84 -5.31
CA GLU A 8 -1.88 10.41 -6.14
C GLU A 8 -0.59 9.59 -6.12
N LEU A 9 -0.24 8.99 -4.97
CA LEU A 9 0.97 8.20 -4.79
C LEU A 9 0.94 6.87 -5.55
N ILE A 10 -0.21 6.17 -5.56
CA ILE A 10 -0.35 4.86 -6.23
C ILE A 10 -0.01 4.97 -7.72
N PRO A 11 -0.61 5.89 -8.52
CA PRO A 11 -0.25 6.05 -9.92
C PRO A 11 1.21 6.42 -10.16
N LEU A 12 1.81 7.21 -9.26
CA LEU A 12 3.22 7.60 -9.36
C LEU A 12 4.15 6.40 -9.17
N VAL A 13 3.92 5.61 -8.11
CA VAL A 13 4.67 4.40 -7.80
C VAL A 13 4.55 3.37 -8.93
N ASN A 14 3.34 3.19 -9.47
CA ASN A 14 3.12 2.29 -10.60
C ASN A 14 3.93 2.71 -11.83
N ARG A 15 3.92 4.00 -12.20
CA ARG A 15 4.74 4.51 -13.31
C ARG A 15 6.23 4.30 -13.10
N LEU A 16 6.71 4.43 -11.87
CA LEU A 16 8.10 4.17 -11.53
C LEU A 16 8.44 2.69 -11.71
N GLN A 17 7.61 1.78 -11.18
CA GLN A 17 7.77 0.34 -11.35
C GLN A 17 7.76 -0.07 -12.83
N ASP A 18 6.86 0.51 -13.65
CA ASP A 18 6.79 0.27 -15.09
C ASP A 18 8.08 0.69 -15.81
N ALA A 19 8.66 1.84 -15.44
CA ALA A 19 9.90 2.34 -16.03
C ALA A 19 11.09 1.43 -15.72
N PHE A 20 11.22 0.95 -14.47
CA PHE A 20 12.27 -0.01 -14.09
C PHE A 20 12.06 -1.37 -14.77
N SER A 21 10.82 -1.84 -14.86
CA SER A 21 10.46 -3.08 -15.57
C SER A 21 10.85 -3.01 -17.05
N ALA A 22 10.61 -1.88 -17.72
CA ALA A 22 11.01 -1.66 -19.12
C ALA A 22 12.53 -1.71 -19.34
N LEU A 23 13.32 -1.41 -18.30
CA LEU A 23 14.77 -1.50 -18.32
C LEU A 23 15.30 -2.90 -17.93
N GLY A 24 14.41 -3.86 -17.68
CA GLY A 24 14.77 -5.20 -17.18
C GLY A 24 15.34 -5.17 -15.76
N GLN A 25 15.10 -4.10 -15.01
CA GLN A 25 15.58 -3.91 -13.65
C GLN A 25 14.42 -4.08 -12.66
N SER A 26 14.71 -4.68 -11.50
CA SER A 26 13.75 -4.70 -10.41
C SER A 26 13.69 -3.33 -9.74
N CYS A 27 12.50 -2.73 -9.69
CA CYS A 27 12.25 -1.58 -8.85
C CYS A 27 12.15 -2.01 -7.38
N LEU A 28 13.25 -1.98 -6.65
CA LEU A 28 13.25 -2.19 -5.20
C LEU A 28 12.78 -0.91 -4.49
N LEU A 29 11.47 -0.66 -4.54
CA LEU A 29 10.82 0.31 -3.68
C LEU A 29 10.44 -0.38 -2.37
N GLU A 30 11.26 -0.14 -1.34
CA GLU A 30 10.92 -0.55 0.02
C GLU A 30 9.85 0.41 0.58
N LEU A 31 8.59 0.09 0.31
CA LEU A 31 7.46 0.81 0.88
C LEU A 31 7.25 0.39 2.35
N PRO A 32 6.89 1.33 3.23
CA PRO A 32 6.61 1.01 4.62
C PRO A 32 5.41 0.05 4.72
N GLN A 33 5.58 -1.02 5.50
CA GLN A 33 4.52 -1.98 5.76
C GLN A 33 3.77 -1.66 7.05
N ILE A 34 2.46 -1.90 7.05
CA ILE A 34 1.59 -1.76 8.22
C ILE A 34 1.20 -3.17 8.67
N ALA A 35 1.53 -3.51 9.92
CA ALA A 35 1.12 -4.76 10.55
C ALA A 35 0.24 -4.47 11.77
N VAL A 36 -0.82 -5.27 11.96
CA VAL A 36 -1.74 -5.15 13.09
C VAL A 36 -1.62 -6.37 13.98
N VAL A 37 -1.29 -6.16 15.25
CA VAL A 37 -1.11 -7.22 16.27
C VAL A 37 -2.12 -7.06 17.40
N GLY A 38 -2.66 -8.18 17.89
CA GLY A 38 -3.64 -8.18 18.97
C GLY A 38 -4.30 -9.55 19.18
N GLY A 39 -5.01 -9.68 20.30
CA GLY A 39 -5.69 -10.92 20.69
C GLY A 39 -6.69 -11.44 19.65
N GLN A 40 -7.14 -12.69 19.83
CA GLN A 40 -8.21 -13.25 19.01
C GLN A 40 -9.46 -12.35 19.10
N SER A 41 -10.14 -12.14 17.97
CA SER A 41 -11.36 -11.32 17.90
C SER A 41 -11.22 -9.83 18.26
N ALA A 42 -10.00 -9.29 18.43
CA ALA A 42 -9.75 -7.87 18.69
C ALA A 42 -10.06 -6.91 17.51
N GLY A 43 -10.74 -7.38 16.46
CA GLY A 43 -11.10 -6.54 15.30
C GLY A 43 -9.96 -6.19 14.35
N LYS A 44 -8.85 -6.95 14.33
CA LYS A 44 -7.67 -6.69 13.48
C LYS A 44 -8.03 -6.49 11.99
N SER A 45 -8.90 -7.36 11.45
CA SER A 45 -9.35 -7.27 10.06
C SER A 45 -10.18 -6.01 9.82
N SER A 46 -11.11 -5.69 10.72
CA SER A 46 -11.95 -4.49 10.65
C SER A 46 -11.12 -3.20 10.71
N VAL A 47 -10.01 -3.19 11.44
CA VAL A 47 -9.08 -2.04 11.46
C VAL A 47 -8.41 -1.87 10.09
N LEU A 48 -7.95 -2.96 9.47
CA LEU A 48 -7.34 -2.91 8.14
C LEU A 48 -8.35 -2.51 7.05
N GLU A 49 -9.57 -3.03 7.11
CA GLU A 49 -10.66 -2.70 6.17
C GLU A 49 -11.01 -1.21 6.25
N ASN A 50 -11.19 -0.67 7.47
CA ASN A 50 -11.42 0.76 7.68
C ASN A 50 -10.25 1.63 7.22
N PHE A 51 -9.01 1.18 7.42
CA PHE A 51 -7.81 1.91 7.00
C PHE A 51 -7.70 2.01 5.47
N VAL A 52 -8.02 0.92 4.77
CA VAL A 52 -8.03 0.89 3.30
C VAL A 52 -9.26 1.62 2.74
N GLY A 53 -10.35 1.72 3.50
CA GLY A 53 -11.56 2.42 3.11
C GLY A 53 -12.45 1.62 2.15
N ARG A 54 -12.53 0.29 2.33
CA ARG A 54 -13.50 -0.56 1.63
C ARG A 54 -14.74 -0.83 2.48
#